data_AF-A0A956FLA4-F1
#
_entry.id   AF-A0A956FLA4-F1
#
_cell.length_a   1.000
_cell.length_b   1.000
_cell.length_c   1.000
_cell.angle_alpha   90.00
_cell.angle_beta   90.00
_cell.angle_gamma   90.00
#
_symmetry.space_group_name_H-M   'P 1'
#
loop_
_entity.id
_entity.type
_entity.pdbx_description
1 polymer ?
#
loop_
_entity_poly.entity_id
_entity_poly.type
_entity_poly.pdbx_seq_one_letter_code
_entity_poly.pdbx_strand_id
1 'polypeptide(L)'
;LLAAPLLALAACGDDVTTGNSETGTGSSTSTTGAPTTTATAGTATATGSSGSDSGSDTADGTTSGTTTTTETSGSTTDETTSTTTTGETTTTTTTTSSTGSTGGICGDGVVDEGEACDEGEANGDGSCCDEACELLAEVVCRAGSGDACDPDELCDGQSPQCPDDVVSEAGTACGEAPDDICLAAPVCSGVSGEACGEPQPDEEALCAIASGCSPELACADVDSCGCPLPALDGPQTVLIIISSDENQGHDMDESWHELLTGLGHDASIVPQSTLNDQTFFATTDVLIVASGVKALGAGQVATIQAFVEAGKGVYLQSEYLATFDANKAFASVVNALGATFAWSGNVTGQLNPVAVSGCLAGHDACLSTLTYHWYAQAGDGSGDGFETFITKGASDIAFSYCPPDPAVGVIVTTTDQDFIRSANINAATKQLMENMFNRVARPQACKP
;
A
#
# COMPACT_ATOMS: atom_id res chain seq x y z
N LEU A 1 -1.52 -48.16 -1.86
CA LEU A 1 -1.49 -47.15 -2.93
C LEU A 1 -2.81 -46.38 -2.85
N LEU A 2 -2.82 -45.23 -2.20
CA LEU A 2 -3.95 -44.29 -2.18
C LEU A 2 -3.33 -42.94 -2.54
N ALA A 3 -3.75 -42.40 -3.69
CA ALA A 3 -3.28 -41.13 -4.24
C ALA A 3 -4.11 -39.98 -3.65
N ALA A 4 -3.44 -38.94 -3.16
CA ALA A 4 -4.01 -37.66 -2.76
C ALA A 4 -4.26 -36.77 -4.00
N PRO A 5 -5.22 -35.82 -3.95
CA PRO A 5 -5.47 -34.91 -5.06
C PRO A 5 -4.45 -33.77 -5.08
N LEU A 6 -4.01 -33.42 -6.30
CA LEU A 6 -3.24 -32.21 -6.60
C LEU A 6 -4.09 -30.96 -6.31
N LEU A 7 -3.59 -30.06 -5.47
CA LEU A 7 -4.10 -28.70 -5.34
C LEU A 7 -3.38 -27.84 -6.40
N ALA A 8 -4.15 -27.25 -7.32
CA ALA A 8 -3.63 -26.38 -8.35
C ALA A 8 -3.32 -24.99 -7.76
N LEU A 9 -2.10 -24.50 -7.99
CA LEU A 9 -1.66 -23.15 -7.67
C LEU A 9 -2.34 -22.17 -8.64
N ALA A 10 -3.09 -21.20 -8.10
CA ALA A 10 -3.68 -20.14 -8.89
C ALA A 10 -2.57 -19.24 -9.45
N ALA A 11 -2.40 -19.25 -10.77
CA ALA A 11 -1.55 -18.30 -11.48
C ALA A 11 -2.34 -16.99 -11.70
N CYS A 12 -1.68 -15.86 -11.49
CA CYS A 12 -2.19 -14.53 -11.82
C CYS A 12 -2.53 -14.48 -13.32
N GLY A 13 -3.77 -14.15 -13.65
CA GLY A 13 -4.35 -14.31 -14.98
C GLY A 13 -3.80 -13.34 -16.03
N ASP A 14 -3.52 -13.88 -17.22
CA ASP A 14 -3.40 -13.15 -18.47
C ASP A 14 -4.81 -12.88 -19.03
N ASP A 15 -5.20 -11.62 -19.16
CA ASP A 15 -6.33 -11.20 -19.99
C ASP A 15 -5.80 -10.76 -21.37
N VAL A 16 -5.87 -11.67 -22.35
CA VAL A 16 -5.69 -11.34 -23.76
C VAL A 16 -6.97 -11.69 -24.50
N THR A 17 -7.70 -10.64 -24.87
CA THR A 17 -8.88 -10.69 -25.72
C THR A 17 -8.63 -11.45 -27.02
N THR A 18 -9.49 -12.42 -27.28
CA THR A 18 -9.54 -13.24 -28.50
C THR A 18 -9.91 -12.44 -29.74
N GLY A 19 -9.11 -12.62 -30.81
CA GLY A 19 -9.44 -12.21 -32.19
C GLY A 19 -8.94 -13.27 -33.16
N ASN A 20 -9.85 -13.80 -33.97
CA ASN A 20 -9.83 -15.10 -34.65
C ASN A 20 -8.96 -15.18 -35.94
N SER A 21 -8.53 -16.42 -36.27
CA SER A 21 -8.24 -16.97 -37.62
C SER A 21 -6.94 -16.49 -38.33
N GLU A 22 -6.10 -17.28 -39.01
CA GLU A 22 -6.28 -18.49 -39.81
C GLU A 22 -5.03 -19.41 -39.81
N THR A 23 -5.27 -20.64 -40.23
CA THR A 23 -4.38 -21.79 -40.46
C THR A 23 -3.25 -21.55 -41.48
N GLY A 24 -2.05 -22.09 -41.23
CA GLY A 24 -0.98 -22.20 -42.23
C GLY A 24 0.19 -23.10 -41.81
N THR A 25 0.17 -24.35 -42.26
CA THR A 25 1.25 -25.35 -42.18
C THR A 25 2.41 -25.07 -43.15
N GLY A 26 3.66 -25.32 -42.72
CA GLY A 26 4.85 -25.48 -43.60
C GLY A 26 6.16 -25.29 -42.83
N SER A 27 6.78 -26.35 -42.27
CA SER A 27 7.86 -27.18 -42.86
C SER A 27 9.11 -26.43 -43.36
N SER A 28 10.24 -26.69 -42.67
CA SER A 28 11.66 -26.75 -43.12
C SER A 28 12.21 -25.59 -43.98
N THR A 29 13.40 -25.02 -43.73
CA THR A 29 14.71 -25.69 -43.86
C THR A 29 15.83 -24.74 -43.41
N SER A 30 16.92 -25.30 -42.90
CA SER A 30 18.21 -24.68 -42.63
C SER A 30 18.87 -23.99 -43.84
N THR A 31 19.61 -22.90 -43.62
CA THR A 31 20.91 -22.68 -44.27
C THR A 31 21.80 -21.73 -43.47
N THR A 32 23.00 -22.23 -43.20
CA THR A 32 24.26 -21.59 -42.78
C THR A 32 24.68 -20.38 -43.60
N GLY A 33 25.39 -19.44 -42.97
CA GLY A 33 26.25 -18.49 -43.68
C GLY A 33 26.75 -17.32 -42.85
N ALA A 34 27.81 -17.52 -42.07
CA ALA A 34 28.73 -16.43 -41.70
C ALA A 34 29.56 -16.03 -42.94
N PRO A 35 30.04 -14.78 -43.03
CA PRO A 35 31.47 -14.60 -42.80
C PRO A 35 31.85 -13.33 -42.03
N THR A 36 32.96 -13.46 -41.32
CA THR A 36 33.83 -12.44 -40.73
C THR A 36 34.48 -11.52 -41.78
N THR A 37 34.58 -10.21 -41.50
CA THR A 37 35.77 -9.40 -41.86
C THR A 37 36.02 -8.27 -40.86
N THR A 38 37.25 -8.24 -40.35
CA THR A 38 37.91 -7.19 -39.56
C THR A 38 38.31 -5.99 -40.44
N ALA A 39 38.15 -4.75 -39.95
CA ALA A 39 39.10 -3.63 -40.17
C ALA A 39 38.70 -2.34 -39.41
N THR A 40 39.50 -2.03 -38.39
CA THR A 40 40.18 -0.77 -38.03
C THR A 40 39.59 0.61 -38.37
N ALA A 41 39.55 1.42 -37.31
CA ALA A 41 39.58 2.88 -37.14
C ALA A 41 39.77 3.81 -38.37
N GLY A 42 38.95 4.86 -38.38
CA GLY A 42 39.18 6.09 -39.14
C GLY A 42 38.46 7.27 -38.48
N THR A 43 39.24 8.16 -37.88
CA THR A 43 38.87 9.50 -37.41
C THR A 43 38.42 10.36 -38.59
N ALA A 44 37.31 11.08 -38.47
CA ALA A 44 37.00 12.21 -39.34
C ALA A 44 36.19 13.27 -38.58
N THR A 45 36.87 14.39 -38.35
CA THR A 45 36.31 15.70 -38.00
C THR A 45 35.46 16.23 -39.15
N ALA A 46 34.27 16.75 -38.86
CA ALA A 46 33.61 17.76 -39.70
C ALA A 46 32.76 18.70 -38.83
N THR A 47 33.23 19.94 -38.78
CA THR A 47 32.58 21.17 -38.32
C THR A 47 31.36 21.55 -39.15
N GLY A 48 30.37 22.20 -38.50
CA GLY A 48 29.66 23.34 -39.09
C GLY A 48 28.14 23.44 -38.88
N SER A 49 27.74 24.28 -37.90
CA SER A 49 26.54 25.16 -37.84
C SER A 49 25.13 24.55 -37.92
N SER A 50 24.08 25.03 -37.24
CA SER A 50 23.85 26.20 -36.37
C SER A 50 22.39 26.12 -35.88
N GLY A 51 22.09 26.60 -34.68
CA GLY A 51 20.71 26.76 -34.20
C GLY A 51 20.62 26.93 -32.69
N SER A 52 20.71 28.19 -32.25
CA SER A 52 20.69 28.66 -30.87
C SER A 52 19.30 28.60 -30.24
N ASP A 53 19.22 28.32 -28.93
CA ASP A 53 18.66 29.30 -27.99
C ASP A 53 19.18 29.04 -26.57
N SER A 54 19.56 30.11 -25.88
CA SER A 54 20.07 30.10 -24.50
C SER A 54 19.72 31.44 -23.88
N GLY A 55 19.12 31.43 -22.70
CA GLY A 55 18.86 32.62 -21.91
C GLY A 55 18.91 32.28 -20.43
N SER A 56 20.07 32.50 -19.83
CA SER A 56 20.34 32.46 -18.39
C SER A 56 20.38 33.88 -17.81
N ASP A 57 19.85 34.01 -16.60
CA ASP A 57 20.22 34.85 -15.44
C ASP A 57 21.02 36.16 -15.62
N THR A 58 20.58 37.23 -14.94
CA THR A 58 21.11 37.70 -13.63
C THR A 58 20.59 39.11 -13.25
N ALA A 59 20.74 39.41 -11.96
CA ALA A 59 20.11 40.43 -11.12
C ALA A 59 20.65 41.89 -11.20
N ASP A 60 20.05 42.75 -10.34
CA ASP A 60 20.53 43.98 -9.65
C ASP A 60 19.59 45.19 -9.91
N GLY A 61 19.18 46.09 -9.01
CA GLY A 61 19.41 46.37 -7.60
C GLY A 61 18.87 47.79 -7.26
N THR A 62 18.36 47.96 -6.03
CA THR A 62 18.36 49.20 -5.20
C THR A 62 17.58 50.49 -5.58
N THR A 63 16.66 50.95 -4.71
CA THR A 63 16.80 52.11 -3.75
C THR A 63 15.51 52.93 -3.52
N SER A 64 15.26 53.25 -2.24
CA SER A 64 14.68 54.50 -1.66
C SER A 64 13.16 54.74 -1.57
N GLY A 65 12.70 54.92 -0.32
CA GLY A 65 12.20 56.26 0.08
C GLY A 65 10.80 56.38 0.72
N THR A 66 10.81 56.50 2.05
CA THR A 66 10.09 57.55 2.83
C THR A 66 8.58 57.42 3.14
N THR A 67 8.33 57.21 4.44
CA THR A 67 7.41 57.90 5.37
C THR A 67 6.35 58.87 4.82
N THR A 68 5.09 58.75 5.24
CA THR A 68 4.27 59.80 5.92
C THR A 68 2.89 59.25 6.32
N THR A 69 2.47 59.66 7.51
CA THR A 69 1.26 59.34 8.26
C THR A 69 0.04 60.20 7.85
N THR A 70 -1.14 59.83 8.39
CA THR A 70 -2.15 60.74 8.98
C THR A 70 -3.50 60.96 8.23
N GLU A 71 -4.56 60.40 8.86
CA GLU A 71 -5.93 60.94 9.09
C GLU A 71 -7.06 60.85 8.02
N THR A 72 -8.07 60.02 8.37
CA THR A 72 -9.44 60.43 8.75
C THR A 72 -10.62 60.35 7.75
N SER A 73 -11.60 59.55 8.22
CA SER A 73 -13.07 59.57 8.05
C SER A 73 -13.70 59.18 6.70
N GLY A 74 -14.63 58.23 6.78
CA GLY A 74 -15.51 57.87 5.67
C GLY A 74 -16.35 56.63 5.97
N SER A 75 -17.40 56.80 6.77
CA SER A 75 -18.49 55.84 6.91
C SER A 75 -19.26 55.72 5.59
N THR A 76 -19.32 54.53 5.00
CA THR A 76 -20.43 54.11 4.12
C THR A 76 -20.59 52.59 4.15
N THR A 77 -21.77 52.18 4.59
CA THR A 77 -22.46 50.92 4.35
C THR A 77 -22.66 50.66 2.85
N ASP A 78 -22.50 49.42 2.40
CA ASP A 78 -23.35 48.81 1.36
C ASP A 78 -23.16 47.29 1.39
N GLU A 79 -24.05 46.62 2.13
CA GLU A 79 -24.34 45.20 1.99
C GLU A 79 -25.49 45.07 0.98
N THR A 80 -25.35 44.11 0.08
CA THR A 80 -26.19 43.98 -1.11
C THR A 80 -27.56 43.39 -0.73
N THR A 81 -28.59 44.10 -1.17
CA THR A 81 -30.02 43.79 -1.18
C THR A 81 -30.38 42.31 -1.44
N SER A 82 -31.19 41.74 -0.55
CA SER A 82 -32.23 40.78 -0.92
C SER A 82 -33.49 41.04 -0.10
N THR A 83 -34.56 41.38 -0.81
CA THR A 83 -35.90 41.69 -0.31
C THR A 83 -36.62 40.42 0.14
N THR A 84 -37.02 40.35 1.41
CA THR A 84 -38.03 39.40 1.89
C THR A 84 -39.31 40.18 2.18
N THR A 85 -40.36 39.89 1.43
CA THR A 85 -41.70 40.45 1.63
C THR A 85 -42.39 39.63 2.71
N THR A 86 -42.76 40.28 3.82
CA THR A 86 -43.60 39.74 4.88
C THR A 86 -45.00 39.48 4.34
N GLY A 87 -45.37 38.21 4.20
CA GLY A 87 -46.75 37.76 3.99
C GLY A 87 -47.34 37.33 5.32
N GLU A 88 -48.18 38.19 5.90
CA GLU A 88 -49.07 37.86 7.02
C GLU A 88 -50.13 36.87 6.52
N THR A 89 -50.08 35.62 6.98
CA THR A 89 -51.15 34.65 6.74
C THR A 89 -52.06 34.60 7.97
N THR A 90 -53.24 35.19 7.82
CA THR A 90 -54.35 35.09 8.76
C THR A 90 -54.85 33.65 8.80
N THR A 91 -54.53 32.90 9.86
CA THR A 91 -55.17 31.61 10.16
C THR A 91 -56.63 31.85 10.52
N THR A 92 -57.53 31.49 9.62
CA THR A 92 -58.99 31.49 9.87
C THR A 92 -59.35 30.15 10.50
N THR A 93 -59.52 30.11 11.82
CA THR A 93 -60.13 28.97 12.51
C THR A 93 -61.60 28.91 12.14
N THR A 94 -61.97 27.98 11.26
CA THR A 94 -63.36 27.70 10.92
C THR A 94 -63.86 26.60 11.85
N THR A 95 -64.39 26.95 13.01
CA THR A 95 -65.23 26.04 13.80
C THR A 95 -66.55 25.85 13.05
N THR A 96 -66.65 24.77 12.30
CA THR A 96 -67.91 24.29 11.75
C THR A 96 -68.56 23.39 12.80
N SER A 97 -69.46 23.94 13.61
CA SER A 97 -70.39 23.13 14.38
C SER A 97 -71.42 22.52 13.42
N SER A 98 -71.30 21.23 13.12
CA SER A 98 -72.35 20.46 12.47
C SER A 98 -73.32 19.93 13.53
N THR A 99 -74.47 20.58 13.62
CA THR A 99 -75.67 20.01 14.24
C THR A 99 -76.14 18.80 13.44
N GLY A 100 -76.10 17.62 14.06
CA GLY A 100 -77.08 16.54 13.89
C GLY A 100 -77.16 15.90 12.50
N SER A 101 -76.13 15.16 12.13
CA SER A 101 -76.27 13.94 11.33
C SER A 101 -75.85 12.79 12.22
N THR A 102 -76.61 11.70 12.25
CA THR A 102 -76.25 10.44 12.91
C THR A 102 -75.15 9.71 12.13
N GLY A 103 -74.15 10.43 11.66
CA GLY A 103 -72.96 9.90 11.02
C GLY A 103 -71.77 10.25 11.91
N GLY A 104 -70.89 9.29 12.12
CA GLY A 104 -69.77 9.40 13.05
C GLY A 104 -68.89 10.62 12.83
N ILE A 105 -68.32 11.13 13.91
CA ILE A 105 -67.32 12.20 13.86
C ILE A 105 -65.95 11.54 13.93
N CYS A 106 -65.35 11.34 12.76
CA CYS A 106 -64.00 10.82 12.70
C CYS A 106 -63.00 11.68 13.49
N GLY A 107 -62.19 11.02 14.30
CA GLY A 107 -61.14 11.60 15.13
C GLY A 107 -61.62 11.99 16.54
N ASP A 108 -62.77 11.49 17.00
CA ASP A 108 -63.27 11.72 18.36
C ASP A 108 -62.89 10.60 19.36
N GLY A 109 -62.23 9.55 18.87
CA GLY A 109 -61.77 8.39 19.64
C GLY A 109 -62.83 7.33 19.86
N VAL A 110 -63.97 7.40 19.16
CA VAL A 110 -65.06 6.43 19.24
C VAL A 110 -65.41 5.95 17.83
N VAL A 111 -65.27 4.63 17.59
CA VAL A 111 -65.69 4.04 16.30
C VAL A 111 -67.21 4.09 16.17
N ASP A 112 -67.69 4.99 15.32
CA ASP A 112 -69.10 5.22 15.03
C ASP A 112 -69.60 4.43 13.79
N GLU A 113 -70.91 4.46 13.54
CA GLU A 113 -71.50 3.78 12.37
C GLU A 113 -71.01 4.41 11.06
N GLY A 114 -70.21 3.64 10.30
CA GLY A 114 -69.64 4.05 9.01
C GLY A 114 -68.12 4.19 9.02
N GLU A 115 -67.49 4.13 10.19
CA GLU A 115 -66.03 4.22 10.36
C GLU A 115 -65.41 2.81 10.41
N ALA A 116 -64.21 2.67 9.84
CA ALA A 116 -63.44 1.44 9.92
C ALA A 116 -62.53 1.43 11.18
N CYS A 117 -62.20 2.61 11.69
CA CYS A 117 -61.35 2.87 12.84
C CYS A 117 -61.58 4.29 13.36
N ASP A 118 -61.17 4.59 14.59
CA ASP A 118 -61.08 5.96 15.12
C ASP A 118 -60.12 5.94 16.32
N GLU A 119 -58.90 6.45 16.15
CA GLU A 119 -57.91 6.60 17.23
C GLU A 119 -57.86 8.04 17.78
N GLY A 120 -58.87 8.85 17.48
CA GLY A 120 -58.97 10.24 17.91
C GLY A 120 -57.98 11.13 17.18
N GLU A 121 -57.28 11.97 17.94
CA GLU A 121 -56.21 12.84 17.43
C GLU A 121 -55.01 12.06 16.86
N ALA A 122 -54.91 10.74 17.11
CA ALA A 122 -53.81 9.91 16.59
C ALA A 122 -53.99 9.47 15.12
N ASN A 123 -55.16 9.69 14.53
CA ASN A 123 -55.39 9.40 13.11
C ASN A 123 -54.34 10.11 12.23
N GLY A 124 -53.68 9.37 11.34
CA GLY A 124 -52.65 9.87 10.43
C GLY A 124 -51.28 10.19 11.06
N ASP A 125 -51.12 10.11 12.39
CA ASP A 125 -49.87 10.40 13.11
C ASP A 125 -49.16 9.10 13.55
N GLY A 126 -48.76 8.29 12.57
CA GLY A 126 -48.22 6.95 12.79
C GLY A 126 -49.27 5.89 13.13
N SER A 127 -50.56 6.27 13.11
CA SER A 127 -51.70 5.35 13.10
C SER A 127 -51.97 4.82 11.68
N CYS A 128 -52.52 3.62 11.60
CA CYS A 128 -53.07 3.05 10.37
C CYS A 128 -54.53 3.45 10.12
N CYS A 129 -55.09 4.31 10.97
CA CYS A 129 -56.34 5.02 10.72
C CYS A 129 -56.06 6.39 10.12
N ASP A 130 -56.65 6.70 8.95
CA ASP A 130 -56.48 8.00 8.33
C ASP A 130 -57.44 9.07 8.88
N GLU A 131 -57.27 10.32 8.43
CA GLU A 131 -58.13 11.44 8.84
C GLU A 131 -59.61 11.28 8.41
N ALA A 132 -59.92 10.29 7.57
CA ALA A 132 -61.26 9.94 7.14
C ALA A 132 -61.81 8.68 7.84
N CYS A 133 -61.09 8.12 8.82
CA CYS A 133 -61.45 6.92 9.56
C CYS A 133 -61.53 5.67 8.68
N GLU A 134 -60.70 5.65 7.64
CA GLU A 134 -60.43 4.50 6.79
C GLU A 134 -59.11 3.81 7.22
N LEU A 135 -59.10 2.49 7.12
CA LEU A 135 -57.90 1.70 7.39
C LEU A 135 -56.95 1.76 6.19
N LEU A 136 -55.72 2.19 6.45
CA LEU A 136 -54.66 2.23 5.47
C LEU A 136 -54.07 0.83 5.24
N ALA A 137 -53.61 0.57 4.01
CA ALA A 137 -52.93 -0.67 3.65
C ALA A 137 -51.69 -0.36 2.82
N GLU A 138 -50.58 -1.05 3.10
CA GLU A 138 -49.29 -0.86 2.42
C GLU A 138 -48.72 0.58 2.54
N VAL A 139 -49.14 1.31 3.59
CA VAL A 139 -48.63 2.63 3.94
C VAL A 139 -47.68 2.50 5.13
N VAL A 140 -46.50 3.13 5.04
CA VAL A 140 -45.53 3.18 6.15
C VAL A 140 -46.13 3.99 7.29
N CYS A 141 -46.46 3.32 8.40
CA CYS A 141 -46.95 3.96 9.61
C CYS A 141 -45.83 4.19 10.63
N ARG A 142 -44.75 3.42 10.53
CA ARG A 142 -43.53 3.63 11.28
C ARG A 142 -42.34 3.37 10.36
N ALA A 143 -41.45 4.36 10.29
CA ALA A 143 -40.24 4.27 9.50
C ALA A 143 -39.12 3.65 10.35
N GLY A 144 -38.48 2.62 9.80
CA GLY A 144 -37.30 2.01 10.38
C GLY A 144 -36.02 2.57 9.75
N SER A 145 -34.97 1.75 9.70
CA SER A 145 -33.76 2.02 8.90
C SER A 145 -33.96 1.77 7.40
N GLY A 146 -35.00 1.02 7.04
CA GLY A 146 -35.30 0.63 5.66
C GLY A 146 -34.46 -0.55 5.14
N ASP A 147 -33.79 -1.27 6.03
CA ASP A 147 -33.04 -2.50 5.73
C ASP A 147 -33.54 -3.71 6.55
N ALA A 148 -32.78 -4.81 6.53
CA ALA A 148 -33.15 -6.04 7.22
C ALA A 148 -33.04 -5.94 8.76
N CYS A 149 -32.38 -4.92 9.30
CA CYS A 149 -32.25 -4.72 10.73
C CYS A 149 -33.46 -4.06 11.36
N ASP A 150 -34.08 -3.14 10.63
CA ASP A 150 -35.25 -2.39 11.06
C ASP A 150 -36.06 -1.97 9.82
N PRO A 151 -36.87 -2.89 9.26
CA PRO A 151 -37.74 -2.60 8.13
C PRO A 151 -38.83 -1.60 8.51
N ASP A 152 -39.35 -0.87 7.52
CA ASP A 152 -40.53 -0.04 7.71
C ASP A 152 -41.77 -0.91 8.03
N GLU A 153 -42.52 -0.55 9.08
CA GLU A 153 -43.83 -1.16 9.34
C GLU A 153 -44.91 -0.57 8.44
N LEU A 154 -45.62 -1.47 7.77
CA LEU A 154 -46.70 -1.15 6.86
C LEU A 154 -48.05 -1.48 7.49
N CYS A 155 -49.03 -0.60 7.29
CA CYS A 155 -50.40 -0.88 7.64
C CYS A 155 -50.95 -2.10 6.88
N ASP A 156 -51.67 -2.96 7.58
CA ASP A 156 -52.20 -4.22 7.04
C ASP A 156 -53.59 -4.10 6.41
N GLY A 157 -54.25 -2.94 6.53
CA GLY A 157 -55.62 -2.69 6.10
C GLY A 157 -56.69 -3.27 7.03
N GLN A 158 -56.30 -3.81 8.19
CA GLN A 158 -57.17 -4.58 9.08
C GLN A 158 -57.21 -4.02 10.50
N SER A 159 -56.19 -3.27 10.91
CA SER A 159 -56.03 -2.70 12.26
C SER A 159 -55.78 -1.19 12.23
N PRO A 160 -56.42 -0.38 13.11
CA PRO A 160 -56.07 1.03 13.28
C PRO A 160 -54.65 1.23 13.80
N GLN A 161 -54.17 0.30 14.61
CA GLN A 161 -52.85 0.38 15.21
C GLN A 161 -51.81 -0.05 14.18
N CYS A 162 -50.75 0.76 14.04
CA CYS A 162 -49.54 0.35 13.36
C CYS A 162 -49.00 -0.95 14.00
N PRO A 163 -48.50 -1.91 13.21
CA PRO A 163 -47.86 -3.10 13.75
C PRO A 163 -46.76 -2.78 14.78
N ASP A 164 -46.48 -3.75 15.64
CA ASP A 164 -45.37 -3.65 16.60
C ASP A 164 -44.03 -3.47 15.86
N ASP A 165 -43.06 -2.81 16.52
CA ASP A 165 -41.70 -2.58 15.98
C ASP A 165 -41.03 -3.91 15.68
N VAL A 166 -40.56 -4.11 14.45
CA VAL A 166 -39.81 -5.30 14.08
C VAL A 166 -38.34 -4.97 13.98
N VAL A 167 -37.63 -5.04 15.11
CA VAL A 167 -36.16 -4.88 15.13
C VAL A 167 -35.48 -6.24 15.23
N SER A 168 -34.56 -6.51 14.30
CA SER A 168 -33.72 -7.71 14.33
C SER A 168 -32.78 -7.70 15.54
N GLU A 169 -32.57 -8.86 16.17
CA GLU A 169 -31.70 -8.96 17.35
C GLU A 169 -30.25 -8.56 17.03
N ALA A 170 -29.55 -8.02 18.04
CA ALA A 170 -28.14 -7.66 17.92
C ALA A 170 -27.30 -8.86 17.46
N GLY A 171 -26.46 -8.67 16.44
CA GLY A 171 -25.65 -9.74 15.83
C GLY A 171 -26.32 -10.47 14.67
N THR A 172 -27.58 -10.17 14.34
CA THR A 172 -28.23 -10.71 13.13
C THR A 172 -27.54 -10.19 11.88
N ALA A 173 -27.10 -11.08 10.97
CA ALA A 173 -26.47 -10.69 9.72
C ALA A 173 -27.48 -9.97 8.80
N CYS A 174 -27.07 -8.82 8.24
CA CYS A 174 -27.95 -7.93 7.47
C CYS A 174 -27.45 -7.59 6.06
N GLY A 175 -26.40 -8.27 5.60
CA GLY A 175 -25.89 -8.21 4.24
C GLY A 175 -25.10 -9.47 3.89
N GLU A 176 -24.72 -9.60 2.62
CA GLU A 176 -23.76 -10.63 2.21
C GLU A 176 -22.37 -10.26 2.74
N ALA A 177 -21.57 -11.27 3.06
CA ALA A 177 -20.15 -11.04 3.28
C ALA A 177 -19.52 -10.53 1.97
N PRO A 178 -18.64 -9.52 2.01
CA PRO A 178 -17.91 -9.09 0.83
C PRO A 178 -17.03 -10.25 0.28
N ASP A 179 -16.57 -10.13 -0.98
CA ASP A 179 -15.62 -11.08 -1.58
C ASP A 179 -14.24 -11.12 -0.87
N ASP A 180 -14.07 -10.29 0.17
CA ASP A 180 -12.92 -10.27 1.07
C ASP A 180 -13.14 -11.25 2.24
N ILE A 181 -12.33 -12.31 2.27
CA ILE A 181 -12.39 -13.38 3.28
C ILE A 181 -12.05 -12.92 4.71
N CYS A 182 -11.54 -11.70 4.89
CA CYS A 182 -11.16 -11.14 6.19
C CYS A 182 -12.21 -10.18 6.77
N LEU A 183 -13.38 -10.06 6.13
CA LEU A 183 -14.49 -9.24 6.61
C LEU A 183 -15.72 -10.13 6.82
N ALA A 184 -16.32 -10.05 8.01
CA ALA A 184 -17.59 -10.69 8.27
C ALA A 184 -18.73 -9.92 7.57
N ALA A 185 -19.83 -10.63 7.30
CA ALA A 185 -21.07 -9.96 6.96
C ALA A 185 -21.42 -8.93 8.05
N PRO A 186 -21.91 -7.74 7.67
CA PRO A 186 -22.34 -6.76 8.64
C PRO A 186 -23.52 -7.28 9.46
N VAL A 187 -23.63 -6.80 10.69
CA VAL A 187 -24.66 -7.25 11.64
C VAL A 187 -25.48 -6.09 12.20
N CYS A 188 -26.72 -6.39 12.61
CA CYS A 188 -27.62 -5.46 13.27
C CYS A 188 -27.14 -5.14 14.69
N SER A 189 -27.37 -3.91 15.14
CA SER A 189 -27.09 -3.50 16.52
C SER A 189 -28.19 -3.91 17.51
N GLY A 190 -29.38 -4.25 17.01
CA GLY A 190 -30.58 -4.49 17.82
C GLY A 190 -31.24 -3.21 18.33
N VAL A 191 -30.89 -2.06 17.75
CA VAL A 191 -31.44 -0.75 18.11
C VAL A 191 -32.38 -0.26 17.00
N SER A 192 -33.59 0.15 17.38
CA SER A 192 -34.59 0.75 16.47
C SER A 192 -34.04 2.02 15.80
N GLY A 193 -34.23 2.14 14.50
CA GLY A 193 -33.78 3.23 13.63
C GLY A 193 -32.30 3.17 13.21
N GLU A 194 -31.52 2.18 13.68
CA GLU A 194 -30.12 2.04 13.26
C GLU A 194 -30.00 1.15 12.03
N ALA A 195 -29.30 1.66 11.01
CA ALA A 195 -28.96 0.89 9.83
C ALA A 195 -28.00 -0.26 10.16
N CYS A 196 -27.98 -1.26 9.27
CA CYS A 196 -26.99 -2.32 9.24
C CYS A 196 -25.58 -1.73 9.37
N GLY A 197 -24.78 -2.29 10.28
CA GLY A 197 -23.42 -1.82 10.50
C GLY A 197 -22.54 -1.95 9.26
N GLU A 198 -21.37 -1.32 9.27
CA GLU A 198 -20.36 -1.60 8.26
C GLU A 198 -19.78 -3.01 8.48
N PRO A 199 -19.32 -3.73 7.43
CA PRO A 199 -18.62 -5.00 7.58
C PRO A 199 -17.47 -4.87 8.58
N GLN A 200 -17.49 -5.71 9.61
CA GLN A 200 -16.48 -5.70 10.66
C GLN A 200 -15.45 -6.82 10.41
N PRO A 201 -14.19 -6.63 10.81
CA PRO A 201 -13.22 -7.72 10.85
C PRO A 201 -13.77 -8.86 11.73
N ASP A 202 -13.60 -10.11 11.29
CA ASP A 202 -14.13 -11.28 11.99
C ASP A 202 -13.31 -11.57 13.26
N GLU A 203 -13.91 -11.43 14.45
CA GLU A 203 -13.19 -11.68 15.71
C GLU A 203 -12.80 -13.16 15.92
N GLU A 204 -13.38 -14.12 15.16
CA GLU A 204 -13.22 -15.57 15.38
C GLU A 204 -12.86 -16.42 14.13
N ALA A 205 -12.05 -15.84 13.24
CA ALA A 205 -11.20 -16.52 12.25
C ALA A 205 -11.79 -16.87 10.88
N LEU A 206 -11.12 -16.35 9.84
CA LEU A 206 -10.49 -17.12 8.75
C LEU A 206 -9.26 -16.45 8.11
N CYS A 207 -8.93 -15.20 8.47
CA CYS A 207 -7.72 -14.52 7.98
C CYS A 207 -6.43 -15.14 8.60
N ALA A 208 -6.53 -15.91 9.69
CA ALA A 208 -5.39 -16.54 10.36
C ALA A 208 -4.82 -17.80 9.67
N ILE A 209 -5.56 -18.44 8.74
CA ILE A 209 -5.09 -19.67 8.05
C ILE A 209 -4.72 -19.38 6.59
N ALA A 210 -5.29 -18.34 5.98
CA ALA A 210 -4.83 -17.84 4.68
C ALA A 210 -3.62 -16.90 4.81
N SER A 211 -3.45 -16.23 5.97
CA SER A 211 -2.38 -15.23 6.21
C SER A 211 -1.47 -15.52 7.41
N GLY A 212 -1.70 -16.58 8.20
CA GLY A 212 -0.70 -17.11 9.13
C GLY A 212 -0.22 -16.24 10.30
N CYS A 213 -0.98 -15.24 10.79
CA CYS A 213 -0.55 -14.44 11.95
C CYS A 213 -1.64 -14.30 13.03
N SER A 214 -1.30 -14.65 14.28
CA SER A 214 -2.02 -14.28 15.50
C SER A 214 -1.05 -13.54 16.45
N PRO A 215 -1.48 -12.48 17.16
CA PRO A 215 -0.61 -11.70 18.04
C PRO A 215 -0.15 -12.45 19.29
N GLU A 216 -0.78 -13.56 19.65
CA GLU A 216 -0.35 -14.42 20.77
C GLU A 216 0.52 -15.60 20.34
N LEU A 217 0.70 -15.79 19.03
CA LEU A 217 1.66 -16.74 18.43
C LEU A 217 2.80 -16.00 17.71
N ALA A 218 3.16 -14.80 18.18
CA ALA A 218 4.38 -14.15 17.76
C ALA A 218 5.60 -14.98 18.25
N CYS A 219 6.40 -15.45 17.30
CA CYS A 219 7.74 -16.02 17.47
C CYS A 219 7.86 -17.50 17.89
N ALA A 220 7.00 -18.41 17.42
CA ALA A 220 7.28 -19.85 17.52
C ALA A 220 7.92 -20.46 16.26
N ASP A 221 7.66 -19.90 15.08
CA ASP A 221 8.31 -20.30 13.82
C ASP A 221 8.82 -19.06 13.10
N VAL A 222 10.14 -18.88 13.14
CA VAL A 222 10.85 -17.76 12.54
C VAL A 222 11.05 -17.96 11.02
N ASP A 223 10.53 -19.07 10.51
CA ASP A 223 10.49 -19.46 9.09
C ASP A 223 9.22 -18.95 8.34
N SER A 224 8.24 -18.38 9.04
CA SER A 224 6.99 -17.92 8.41
C SER A 224 7.03 -16.42 8.09
N CYS A 225 7.52 -16.10 6.90
CA CYS A 225 7.64 -14.75 6.33
C CYS A 225 6.31 -13.98 6.09
N GLY A 226 5.22 -14.35 6.77
CA GLY A 226 3.88 -13.77 6.61
C GLY A 226 3.53 -12.67 7.60
N CYS A 227 4.30 -12.48 8.67
CA CYS A 227 4.02 -11.43 9.67
C CYS A 227 4.86 -10.18 9.43
N PRO A 228 4.31 -8.97 9.64
CA PRO A 228 5.10 -7.76 9.64
C PRO A 228 6.24 -7.94 10.65
N LEU A 229 7.47 -7.65 10.22
CA LEU A 229 8.60 -7.55 11.16
C LEU A 229 8.11 -6.64 12.31
N PRO A 230 8.33 -6.98 13.61
CA PRO A 230 7.91 -6.16 14.76
C PRO A 230 8.34 -4.68 14.64
N ALA A 231 8.01 -3.74 15.52
CA ALA A 231 8.68 -2.43 15.43
C ALA A 231 10.20 -2.57 15.74
N LEU A 232 11.07 -1.73 15.16
CA LEU A 232 12.47 -1.63 15.63
C LEU A 232 12.47 -1.09 17.06
N ASP A 233 13.40 -1.53 17.91
CA ASP A 233 13.57 -1.07 19.29
C ASP A 233 14.18 0.35 19.39
N GLY A 234 13.71 1.26 18.53
CA GLY A 234 14.17 2.63 18.43
C GLY A 234 15.05 2.93 17.19
N PRO A 235 15.51 4.18 17.07
CA PRO A 235 16.31 4.62 15.94
C PRO A 235 17.65 3.88 15.91
N GLN A 236 18.10 3.52 14.71
CA GLN A 236 19.39 2.89 14.48
C GLN A 236 20.44 3.95 14.14
N THR A 237 21.70 3.74 14.53
CA THR A 237 22.81 4.52 13.98
C THR A 237 23.35 3.85 12.72
N VAL A 238 23.24 4.56 11.59
CA VAL A 238 23.52 4.04 10.25
C VAL A 238 24.69 4.79 9.61
N LEU A 239 25.68 4.05 9.13
CA LEU A 239 26.74 4.60 8.28
C LEU A 239 26.49 4.26 6.83
N ILE A 240 26.49 5.28 5.98
CA ILE A 240 26.32 5.16 4.54
C ILE A 240 27.67 5.50 3.88
N ILE A 241 28.25 4.55 3.17
CA ILE A 241 29.46 4.79 2.38
C ILE A 241 29.08 5.56 1.12
N ILE A 242 29.70 6.73 0.95
CA ILE A 242 29.48 7.66 -0.16
C ILE A 242 29.58 6.97 -1.54
N SER A 243 28.67 7.34 -2.44
CA SER A 243 28.62 6.92 -3.85
C SER A 243 28.72 8.10 -4.83
N SER A 244 28.26 9.28 -4.41
CA SER A 244 28.17 10.50 -5.22
C SER A 244 29.53 11.12 -5.57
N ASP A 245 30.61 10.71 -4.88
CA ASP A 245 31.97 11.17 -5.16
C ASP A 245 32.61 10.51 -6.40
N GLU A 246 32.05 9.39 -6.87
CA GLU A 246 32.46 8.74 -8.12
C GLU A 246 31.86 9.44 -9.35
N ASN A 247 30.61 9.85 -9.23
CA ASN A 247 29.84 10.51 -10.27
C ASN A 247 28.68 11.26 -9.62
N GLN A 248 28.45 12.52 -10.00
CA GLN A 248 27.33 13.31 -9.49
C GLN A 248 25.95 12.69 -9.81
N GLY A 249 25.87 11.79 -10.81
CA GLY A 249 24.66 11.01 -11.09
C GLY A 249 24.47 9.77 -10.20
N HIS A 250 25.39 9.49 -9.27
CA HIS A 250 25.37 8.33 -8.38
C HIS A 250 24.95 8.73 -6.96
N ASP A 251 23.68 9.11 -6.80
CA ASP A 251 23.05 9.66 -5.60
C ASP A 251 22.40 8.61 -4.67
N MET A 252 22.85 7.34 -4.73
CA MET A 252 22.29 6.27 -3.88
C MET A 252 22.52 6.52 -2.39
N ASP A 253 23.68 7.05 -2.04
CA ASP A 253 24.02 7.49 -0.70
C ASP A 253 23.07 8.57 -0.18
N GLU A 254 22.79 9.59 -0.98
CA GLU A 254 21.82 10.65 -0.67
C GLU A 254 20.39 10.09 -0.57
N SER A 255 20.01 9.20 -1.48
CA SER A 255 18.69 8.55 -1.50
C SER A 255 18.47 7.67 -0.25
N TRP A 256 19.48 6.90 0.15
CA TRP A 256 19.47 6.15 1.41
C TRP A 256 19.39 7.09 2.61
N HIS A 257 20.18 8.17 2.62
CA HIS A 257 20.17 9.13 3.71
C HIS A 257 18.78 9.78 3.86
N GLU A 258 18.15 10.22 2.77
CA GLU A 258 16.80 10.78 2.77
C GLU A 258 15.76 9.77 3.29
N LEU A 259 15.78 8.53 2.78
CA LEU A 259 14.86 7.48 3.23
C LEU A 259 14.98 7.23 4.74
N LEU A 260 16.21 7.02 5.23
CA LEU A 260 16.44 6.61 6.62
C LEU A 260 16.22 7.74 7.62
N THR A 261 16.58 8.98 7.27
CA THR A 261 16.26 10.15 8.10
C THR A 261 14.75 10.40 8.14
N GLY A 262 14.04 10.16 7.03
CA GLY A 262 12.58 10.18 6.97
C GLY A 262 11.90 9.15 7.88
N LEU A 263 12.56 8.01 8.12
CA LEU A 263 12.13 6.97 9.08
C LEU A 263 12.57 7.24 10.53
N GLY A 264 13.30 8.34 10.77
CA GLY A 264 13.76 8.74 12.10
C GLY A 264 15.05 8.07 12.58
N HIS A 265 15.83 7.45 11.69
CA HIS A 265 17.14 6.88 12.02
C HIS A 265 18.26 7.93 11.99
N ASP A 266 19.35 7.67 12.72
CA ASP A 266 20.54 8.51 12.74
C ASP A 266 21.50 8.05 11.63
N ALA A 267 21.24 8.52 10.40
CA ALA A 267 22.03 8.15 9.22
C ALA A 267 23.08 9.21 8.90
N SER A 268 24.31 8.78 8.59
CA SER A 268 25.38 9.69 8.16
C SER A 268 26.16 9.15 6.97
N ILE A 269 26.43 10.03 6.00
CA ILE A 269 27.25 9.73 4.83
C ILE A 269 28.72 9.93 5.19
N VAL A 270 29.55 8.92 4.94
CA VAL A 270 30.99 8.92 5.26
C VAL A 270 31.84 8.51 4.06
N PRO A 271 33.12 8.92 4.00
CA PRO A 271 34.02 8.52 2.93
C PRO A 271 34.26 7.01 2.90
N GLN A 272 34.56 6.45 1.72
CA GLN A 272 34.91 5.02 1.60
C GLN A 272 36.17 4.63 2.40
N SER A 273 37.03 5.59 2.73
CA SER A 273 38.18 5.35 3.60
C SER A 273 37.80 4.88 5.00
N THR A 274 36.55 5.08 5.45
CA THR A 274 36.03 4.53 6.71
C THR A 274 36.13 3.01 6.74
N LEU A 275 36.02 2.34 5.58
CA LEU A 275 36.18 0.88 5.47
C LEU A 275 37.65 0.40 5.65
N ASN A 276 38.61 1.31 5.83
CA ASN A 276 40.02 0.95 6.05
C ASN A 276 40.34 0.61 7.51
N ASP A 277 39.41 0.84 8.44
CA ASP A 277 39.54 0.43 9.83
C ASP A 277 38.18 0.01 10.42
N GLN A 278 38.20 -0.55 11.63
CA GLN A 278 37.02 -1.13 12.30
C GLN A 278 36.50 -0.25 13.45
N THR A 279 37.00 0.98 13.60
CA THR A 279 36.69 1.81 14.78
C THR A 279 35.22 2.21 14.85
N PHE A 280 34.55 2.27 13.71
CA PHE A 280 33.12 2.58 13.62
C PHE A 280 32.21 1.47 14.14
N PHE A 281 32.70 0.24 14.30
CA PHE A 281 31.87 -0.92 14.66
C PHE A 281 31.10 -0.73 15.96
N ALA A 282 31.72 -0.05 16.94
CA ALA A 282 31.15 0.15 18.26
C ALA A 282 29.98 1.16 18.27
N THR A 283 29.89 2.01 17.25
CA THR A 283 28.92 3.12 17.17
C THR A 283 27.90 2.94 16.06
N THR A 284 27.96 1.84 15.32
CA THR A 284 27.15 1.64 14.11
C THR A 284 26.36 0.35 14.21
N ASP A 285 25.07 0.45 13.94
CA ASP A 285 24.14 -0.69 13.94
C ASP A 285 23.99 -1.29 12.56
N VAL A 286 23.92 -0.42 11.54
CA VAL A 286 23.75 -0.82 10.14
C VAL A 286 24.79 -0.12 9.27
N LEU A 287 25.40 -0.88 8.36
CA LEU A 287 26.29 -0.36 7.33
C LEU A 287 25.61 -0.46 5.96
N ILE A 288 25.53 0.65 5.25
CA ILE A 288 25.04 0.74 3.88
C ILE A 288 26.24 1.04 2.97
N VAL A 289 26.63 0.10 2.12
CA VAL A 289 27.60 0.34 1.04
C VAL A 289 26.82 0.66 -0.23
N ALA A 290 26.64 1.96 -0.49
CA ALA A 290 25.64 2.46 -1.44
C ALA A 290 26.07 2.41 -2.92
N SER A 291 27.31 2.01 -3.23
CA SER A 291 27.80 1.98 -4.61
C SER A 291 28.10 0.56 -5.09
N GLY A 292 27.48 0.17 -6.21
CA GLY A 292 27.80 -1.07 -6.93
C GLY A 292 29.01 -0.95 -7.86
N VAL A 293 29.48 0.26 -8.17
CA VAL A 293 30.50 0.53 -9.20
C VAL A 293 31.81 1.09 -8.65
N LYS A 294 31.80 1.66 -7.45
CA LYS A 294 33.02 2.13 -6.79
C LYS A 294 33.92 0.95 -6.48
N ALA A 295 35.19 1.05 -6.85
CA ALA A 295 36.16 -0.02 -6.62
C ALA A 295 36.26 -0.34 -5.12
N LEU A 296 36.28 -1.63 -4.77
CA LEU A 296 36.41 -2.13 -3.40
C LEU A 296 37.66 -2.99 -3.27
N GLY A 297 38.61 -2.54 -2.45
CA GLY A 297 39.84 -3.27 -2.17
C GLY A 297 39.62 -4.45 -1.22
N ALA A 298 40.48 -5.46 -1.27
CA ALA A 298 40.38 -6.65 -0.42
C ALA A 298 40.31 -6.34 1.09
N GLY A 299 41.03 -5.30 1.54
CA GLY A 299 40.96 -4.85 2.94
C GLY A 299 39.58 -4.29 3.32
N GLN A 300 38.94 -3.54 2.42
CA GLN A 300 37.59 -3.00 2.65
C GLN A 300 36.54 -4.12 2.64
N VAL A 301 36.67 -5.10 1.75
CA VAL A 301 35.81 -6.30 1.75
C VAL A 301 35.97 -7.09 3.04
N ALA A 302 37.19 -7.23 3.55
CA ALA A 302 37.43 -7.87 4.84
C ALA A 302 36.82 -7.09 6.02
N THR A 303 36.83 -5.75 5.97
CA THR A 303 36.13 -4.91 6.95
C THR A 303 34.61 -5.11 6.89
N ILE A 304 34.02 -5.17 5.70
CA ILE A 304 32.59 -5.44 5.52
C ILE A 304 32.23 -6.82 6.09
N GLN A 305 33.01 -7.85 5.76
CA GLN A 305 32.83 -9.19 6.32
C GLN A 305 32.90 -9.17 7.85
N ALA A 306 33.93 -8.54 8.42
CA ALA A 306 34.12 -8.46 9.87
C ALA A 306 32.98 -7.72 10.58
N PHE A 307 32.34 -6.74 9.93
CA PHE A 307 31.16 -6.05 10.48
C PHE A 307 29.96 -7.01 10.58
N VAL A 308 29.75 -7.84 9.55
CA VAL A 308 28.73 -8.91 9.60
C VAL A 308 29.07 -9.94 10.67
N GLU A 309 30.33 -10.39 10.76
CA GLU A 309 30.82 -11.32 11.80
C GLU A 309 30.66 -10.77 13.22
N ALA A 310 30.62 -9.44 13.38
CA ALA A 310 30.33 -8.77 14.65
C ALA A 310 28.84 -8.73 15.00
N GLY A 311 27.98 -9.43 14.26
CA GLY A 311 26.55 -9.53 14.53
C GLY A 311 25.72 -8.38 13.99
N LYS A 312 26.28 -7.54 13.10
CA LYS A 312 25.65 -6.33 12.55
C LYS A 312 25.17 -6.54 11.12
N GLY A 313 24.21 -5.75 10.66
CA GLY A 313 23.64 -5.89 9.32
C GLY A 313 24.31 -5.00 8.27
N VAL A 314 24.42 -5.54 7.06
CA VAL A 314 24.98 -4.84 5.89
C VAL A 314 23.99 -4.85 4.74
N TYR A 315 23.71 -3.68 4.17
CA TYR A 315 23.26 -3.60 2.78
C TYR A 315 24.49 -3.34 1.90
N LEU A 316 24.78 -4.24 0.98
CA LEU A 316 25.86 -4.09 0.01
C LEU A 316 25.25 -3.97 -1.37
N GLN A 317 25.33 -2.80 -1.98
CA GLN A 317 24.78 -2.63 -3.32
C GLN A 317 25.63 -3.36 -4.36
N SER A 318 25.00 -4.19 -5.18
CA SER A 318 25.59 -4.76 -6.39
C SER A 318 25.03 -4.06 -7.63
N GLU A 319 25.53 -4.44 -8.81
CA GLU A 319 25.11 -3.88 -10.10
C GLU A 319 25.01 -4.96 -11.20
N TYR A 320 24.60 -4.55 -12.41
CA TYR A 320 24.33 -5.42 -13.56
C TYR A 320 25.52 -6.17 -14.17
N LEU A 321 26.75 -5.94 -13.69
CA LEU A 321 27.94 -6.67 -14.13
C LEU A 321 28.59 -7.40 -12.96
N ALA A 322 28.65 -8.73 -13.06
CA ALA A 322 29.38 -9.59 -12.12
C ALA A 322 30.86 -9.19 -11.91
N THR A 323 31.45 -8.45 -12.84
CA THR A 323 32.85 -8.00 -12.75
C THR A 323 33.06 -6.79 -11.87
N PHE A 324 32.00 -6.09 -11.44
CA PHE A 324 32.14 -5.00 -10.49
C PHE A 324 32.58 -5.52 -9.12
N ASP A 325 33.38 -4.72 -8.42
CA ASP A 325 34.01 -5.17 -7.19
C ASP A 325 33.00 -5.36 -6.05
N ALA A 326 31.90 -4.61 -6.03
CA ALA A 326 30.81 -4.83 -5.07
C ALA A 326 30.10 -6.17 -5.28
N ASN A 327 29.83 -6.56 -6.53
CA ASN A 327 29.32 -7.90 -6.86
C ASN A 327 30.28 -9.00 -6.37
N LYS A 328 31.58 -8.86 -6.66
CA LYS A 328 32.59 -9.81 -6.17
C LYS A 328 32.66 -9.83 -4.64
N ALA A 329 32.51 -8.69 -3.99
CA ALA A 329 32.52 -8.57 -2.53
C ALA A 329 31.32 -9.30 -1.93
N PHE A 330 30.11 -9.13 -2.45
CA PHE A 330 28.93 -9.86 -1.98
C PHE A 330 29.13 -11.37 -2.07
N ALA A 331 29.54 -11.86 -3.23
CA ALA A 331 29.84 -13.28 -3.42
C ALA A 331 30.93 -13.76 -2.46
N SER A 332 32.00 -13.00 -2.29
CA SER A 332 33.11 -13.34 -1.38
C SER A 332 32.64 -13.43 0.08
N VAL A 333 31.86 -12.46 0.55
CA VAL A 333 31.38 -12.39 1.94
C VAL A 333 30.41 -13.53 2.21
N VAL A 334 29.40 -13.74 1.34
CA VAL A 334 28.43 -14.84 1.49
C VAL A 334 29.13 -16.20 1.54
N ASN A 335 30.08 -16.44 0.61
CA ASN A 335 30.84 -17.68 0.58
C ASN A 335 31.75 -17.86 1.81
N ALA A 336 32.34 -16.78 2.34
CA ALA A 336 33.17 -16.84 3.53
C ALA A 336 32.35 -17.12 4.80
N LEU A 337 31.10 -16.64 4.83
CA LEU A 337 30.16 -16.80 5.94
C LEU A 337 29.38 -18.12 5.89
N GLY A 338 29.64 -19.01 4.92
CA GLY A 338 29.20 -20.40 4.94
C GLY A 338 28.12 -20.82 3.92
N ALA A 339 27.53 -19.89 3.18
CA ALA A 339 26.66 -20.22 2.05
C ALA A 339 27.46 -20.44 0.77
N THR A 340 26.79 -20.86 -0.30
CA THR A 340 27.35 -20.89 -1.66
C THR A 340 26.64 -19.85 -2.51
N PHE A 341 27.39 -18.98 -3.19
CA PHE A 341 26.85 -17.99 -4.10
C PHE A 341 27.75 -17.75 -5.32
N ALA A 342 27.15 -17.68 -6.50
CA ALA A 342 27.82 -17.34 -7.75
C ALA A 342 26.92 -16.50 -8.66
N TRP A 343 27.48 -15.48 -9.31
CA TRP A 343 26.75 -14.73 -10.34
C TRP A 343 26.60 -15.55 -11.63
N SER A 344 25.40 -15.57 -12.20
CA SER A 344 25.01 -16.51 -13.26
C SER A 344 24.72 -15.87 -14.62
N GLY A 345 24.41 -14.57 -14.68
CA GLY A 345 24.33 -13.86 -15.96
C GLY A 345 23.65 -12.50 -15.90
N ASN A 346 23.73 -11.73 -16.99
CA ASN A 346 23.08 -10.43 -17.06
C ASN A 346 21.60 -10.61 -17.39
N VAL A 347 20.73 -9.91 -16.66
CA VAL A 347 19.31 -9.83 -16.93
C VAL A 347 19.05 -8.47 -17.57
N THR A 348 18.36 -8.46 -18.71
CA THR A 348 18.11 -7.24 -19.50
C THR A 348 16.62 -6.93 -19.59
N GLY A 349 16.32 -5.66 -19.88
CA GLY A 349 14.96 -5.16 -20.07
C GLY A 349 14.29 -4.75 -18.76
N GLN A 350 13.13 -4.11 -18.90
CA GLN A 350 12.39 -3.57 -17.75
C GLN A 350 12.13 -4.67 -16.72
N LEU A 351 12.44 -4.43 -15.45
CA LEU A 351 12.08 -5.31 -14.34
C LEU A 351 10.59 -5.13 -14.01
N ASN A 352 9.70 -5.48 -14.96
CA ASN A 352 8.25 -5.40 -14.80
C ASN A 352 7.53 -6.53 -15.58
N PRO A 353 6.69 -7.36 -14.94
CA PRO A 353 6.48 -7.51 -13.49
C PRO A 353 7.63 -8.30 -12.84
N VAL A 354 7.78 -8.16 -11.52
CA VAL A 354 8.82 -8.86 -10.73
C VAL A 354 8.15 -9.44 -9.50
N ALA A 355 8.40 -10.72 -9.24
CA ALA A 355 7.92 -11.34 -8.01
C ALA A 355 8.89 -11.00 -6.89
N VAL A 356 8.36 -10.35 -5.85
CA VAL A 356 9.05 -10.19 -4.57
C VAL A 356 8.52 -11.27 -3.64
N SER A 357 9.43 -12.06 -3.06
CA SER A 357 9.10 -13.22 -2.25
C SER A 357 9.78 -13.17 -0.90
N GLY A 358 9.33 -14.04 0.01
CA GLY A 358 9.94 -14.19 1.33
C GLY A 358 9.67 -13.01 2.26
N CYS A 359 10.50 -12.86 3.29
CA CYS A 359 10.24 -11.96 4.43
C CYS A 359 10.35 -10.48 4.03
N LEU A 360 10.95 -10.22 2.86
CA LEU A 360 11.14 -8.88 2.31
C LEU A 360 9.98 -8.42 1.42
N ALA A 361 9.06 -9.32 1.04
CA ALA A 361 7.86 -8.98 0.28
C ALA A 361 6.85 -8.15 1.10
N GLY A 362 6.86 -8.29 2.42
CA GLY A 362 5.83 -7.70 3.28
C GLY A 362 4.45 -8.35 3.08
N HIS A 363 3.42 -7.77 3.70
CA HIS A 363 2.04 -8.29 3.67
C HIS A 363 1.42 -8.25 2.26
N ASP A 364 1.90 -7.35 1.40
CA ASP A 364 1.46 -7.23 0.01
C ASP A 364 2.38 -8.03 -0.91
N ALA A 365 2.19 -9.35 -0.94
CA ALA A 365 2.93 -10.31 -1.79
C ALA A 365 2.83 -10.06 -3.31
N CYS A 366 2.30 -8.92 -3.73
CA CYS A 366 2.26 -8.42 -5.09
C CYS A 366 2.60 -6.93 -5.08
N LEU A 367 3.89 -6.59 -4.94
CA LEU A 367 4.37 -5.27 -5.38
C LEU A 367 4.13 -5.19 -6.90
N SER A 368 2.97 -4.66 -7.27
CA SER A 368 2.56 -4.58 -8.67
C SER A 368 3.42 -3.53 -9.35
N THR A 369 4.45 -4.02 -10.03
CA THR A 369 5.35 -3.28 -10.93
C THR A 369 6.37 -2.40 -10.21
N LEU A 370 7.58 -2.93 -10.01
CA LEU A 370 8.76 -2.09 -9.87
C LEU A 370 8.99 -1.40 -11.23
N THR A 371 9.02 -0.07 -11.23
CA THR A 371 9.28 0.72 -12.42
C THR A 371 10.68 1.33 -12.30
N TYR A 372 11.36 1.56 -13.43
CA TYR A 372 12.72 2.14 -13.52
C TYR A 372 13.91 1.22 -13.24
N HIS A 373 13.91 -0.03 -13.69
CA HIS A 373 15.13 -0.84 -13.71
C HIS A 373 15.30 -1.50 -15.09
N TRP A 374 16.46 -1.32 -15.73
CA TRP A 374 16.72 -1.84 -17.08
C TRP A 374 17.67 -3.03 -17.12
N TYR A 375 18.49 -3.19 -16.08
CA TYR A 375 19.47 -4.25 -15.99
C TYR A 375 19.49 -4.85 -14.58
N ALA A 376 20.00 -6.06 -14.48
CA ALA A 376 20.27 -6.72 -13.22
C ALA A 376 21.32 -7.79 -13.46
N GLN A 377 21.90 -8.29 -12.38
CA GLN A 377 22.82 -9.41 -12.42
C GLN A 377 22.16 -10.60 -11.72
N ALA A 378 21.88 -11.65 -12.48
CA ALA A 378 21.41 -12.90 -11.91
C ALA A 378 22.51 -13.59 -11.10
N GLY A 379 22.10 -14.30 -10.06
CA GLY A 379 22.97 -15.11 -9.21
C GLY A 379 22.27 -16.36 -8.69
N ASP A 380 23.07 -17.38 -8.41
CA ASP A 380 22.63 -18.65 -7.88
C ASP A 380 23.21 -18.78 -6.48
N GLY A 381 22.34 -18.77 -5.47
CA GLY A 381 22.72 -18.91 -4.07
C GLY A 381 22.03 -20.09 -3.39
N SER A 382 22.72 -20.71 -2.44
CA SER A 382 22.20 -21.84 -1.67
C SER A 382 22.92 -21.96 -0.33
N GLY A 383 22.27 -22.62 0.63
CA GLY A 383 22.77 -22.81 1.98
C GLY A 383 21.73 -22.39 3.02
N ASP A 384 21.89 -22.89 4.24
CA ASP A 384 20.98 -22.58 5.34
C ASP A 384 20.98 -21.07 5.60
N GLY A 385 19.79 -20.47 5.57
CA GLY A 385 19.59 -19.03 5.77
C GLY A 385 19.90 -18.13 4.56
N PHE A 386 20.18 -18.72 3.38
CA PHE A 386 20.23 -17.98 2.12
C PHE A 386 18.82 -17.84 1.51
N GLU A 387 18.47 -16.64 1.06
CA GLU A 387 17.16 -16.28 0.54
C GLU A 387 17.28 -15.44 -0.75
N THR A 388 16.55 -15.85 -1.79
CA THR A 388 16.23 -14.97 -2.92
C THR A 388 14.90 -14.30 -2.64
N PHE A 389 14.85 -12.97 -2.77
CA PHE A 389 13.62 -12.21 -2.55
C PHE A 389 13.13 -11.45 -3.78
N ILE A 390 13.86 -11.46 -4.89
CA ILE A 390 13.40 -10.87 -6.16
C ILE A 390 13.74 -11.80 -7.32
N THR A 391 12.73 -12.18 -8.11
CA THR A 391 12.89 -13.02 -9.31
C THR A 391 12.26 -12.39 -10.54
N LYS A 392 12.98 -12.44 -11.66
CA LYS A 392 12.49 -12.05 -12.99
C LYS A 392 12.55 -13.25 -13.93
N GLY A 393 11.39 -13.79 -14.27
CA GLY A 393 11.32 -15.04 -15.03
C GLY A 393 11.92 -16.19 -14.23
N ALA A 394 13.00 -16.79 -14.72
CA ALA A 394 13.76 -17.85 -14.04
C ALA A 394 15.08 -17.34 -13.44
N SER A 395 15.27 -16.02 -13.36
CA SER A 395 16.50 -15.40 -12.88
C SER A 395 16.28 -14.69 -11.56
N ASP A 396 17.01 -15.13 -10.54
CA ASP A 396 17.07 -14.52 -9.23
C ASP A 396 17.98 -13.29 -9.27
N ILE A 397 17.56 -12.16 -8.73
CA ILE A 397 18.29 -10.86 -8.90
C ILE A 397 18.44 -10.03 -7.62
N ALA A 398 17.90 -10.47 -6.49
CA ALA A 398 18.18 -9.85 -5.20
C ALA A 398 18.17 -10.88 -4.08
N PHE A 399 19.13 -10.72 -3.16
CA PHE A 399 19.56 -11.79 -2.28
C PHE A 399 19.79 -11.31 -0.87
N SER A 400 19.40 -12.13 0.09
CA SER A 400 19.61 -11.95 1.52
C SER A 400 20.32 -13.20 2.04
N TYR A 401 21.28 -13.02 2.93
CA TYR A 401 21.94 -14.14 3.60
C TYR A 401 22.01 -13.92 5.10
N CYS A 402 21.50 -14.90 5.84
CA CYS A 402 21.57 -15.06 7.28
C CYS A 402 22.35 -16.31 7.64
N PRO A 403 23.62 -16.16 8.03
CA PRO A 403 24.38 -17.28 8.55
C PRO A 403 23.67 -17.96 9.72
N PRO A 404 23.72 -19.30 9.83
CA PRO A 404 23.09 -20.04 10.92
C PRO A 404 23.66 -19.73 12.31
N ASP A 405 24.89 -19.20 12.40
CA ASP A 405 25.48 -18.80 13.67
C ASP A 405 24.79 -17.53 14.20
N PRO A 406 24.14 -17.59 15.38
CA PRO A 406 23.43 -16.45 15.92
C PRO A 406 24.33 -15.26 16.28
N ALA A 407 25.65 -15.45 16.40
CA ALA A 407 26.56 -14.34 16.64
C ALA A 407 26.82 -13.49 15.38
N VAL A 408 26.49 -14.01 14.20
CA VAL A 408 26.77 -13.36 12.91
C VAL A 408 25.52 -12.63 12.41
N GLY A 409 25.74 -11.49 11.77
CA GLY A 409 24.69 -10.63 11.25
C GLY A 409 24.20 -11.03 9.86
N VAL A 410 23.47 -10.13 9.21
CA VAL A 410 22.86 -10.34 7.89
C VAL A 410 23.54 -9.49 6.83
N ILE A 411 23.58 -10.00 5.60
CA ILE A 411 23.90 -9.22 4.41
C ILE A 411 22.76 -9.27 3.37
N VAL A 412 22.39 -8.11 2.81
CA VAL A 412 21.37 -7.97 1.76
C VAL A 412 21.97 -7.23 0.57
N THR A 413 21.60 -7.63 -0.65
CA THR A 413 21.99 -6.94 -1.90
C THR A 413 20.81 -6.84 -2.86
N THR A 414 20.78 -5.73 -3.61
CA THR A 414 20.10 -5.63 -4.92
C THR A 414 21.17 -5.48 -6.01
N THR A 415 20.78 -5.59 -7.29
CA THR A 415 21.72 -5.63 -8.42
C THR A 415 21.53 -4.48 -9.40
N ASP A 416 20.92 -3.39 -8.98
CA ASP A 416 20.77 -2.18 -9.77
C ASP A 416 20.69 -0.96 -8.83
N GLN A 417 21.25 0.17 -9.23
CA GLN A 417 21.22 1.39 -8.43
C GLN A 417 19.84 2.05 -8.35
N ASP A 418 19.00 1.79 -9.34
CA ASP A 418 17.71 2.43 -9.44
C ASP A 418 16.74 1.94 -8.37
N PHE A 419 17.03 0.82 -7.67
CA PHE A 419 16.23 0.34 -6.53
C PHE A 419 16.09 1.40 -5.44
N ILE A 420 17.19 1.98 -4.96
CA ILE A 420 17.07 3.05 -3.96
C ILE A 420 16.67 4.38 -4.60
N ARG A 421 17.12 4.67 -5.82
CA ARG A 421 16.83 5.96 -6.49
C ARG A 421 15.36 6.13 -6.83
N SER A 422 14.63 5.04 -7.07
CA SER A 422 13.19 5.08 -7.34
C SER A 422 12.33 5.05 -6.08
N ALA A 423 12.90 4.89 -4.89
CA ALA A 423 12.16 4.86 -3.63
C ALA A 423 11.47 6.20 -3.30
N ASN A 424 11.91 7.31 -3.85
CA ASN A 424 11.28 8.62 -3.68
C ASN A 424 10.11 8.88 -4.66
N ILE A 425 9.98 8.07 -5.73
CA ILE A 425 8.96 8.24 -6.78
C ILE A 425 8.02 7.04 -6.92
N ASN A 426 8.35 5.88 -6.35
CA ASN A 426 7.55 4.67 -6.39
C ASN A 426 7.35 4.12 -4.97
N ALA A 427 6.10 4.07 -4.50
CA ALA A 427 5.74 3.62 -3.16
C ALA A 427 6.04 2.12 -2.92
N ALA A 428 5.88 1.28 -3.94
CA ALA A 428 6.20 -0.14 -3.85
C ALA A 428 7.72 -0.35 -3.70
N THR A 429 8.52 0.36 -4.50
CA THR A 429 9.97 0.37 -4.35
C THR A 429 10.37 0.91 -2.97
N LYS A 430 9.73 1.99 -2.50
CA LYS A 430 9.97 2.54 -1.16
C LYS A 430 9.76 1.50 -0.07
N GLN A 431 8.60 0.84 -0.07
CA GLN A 431 8.26 -0.21 0.89
C GLN A 431 9.28 -1.35 0.87
N LEU A 432 9.72 -1.76 -0.31
CA LEU A 432 10.75 -2.78 -0.46
C LEU A 432 12.09 -2.33 0.14
N MET A 433 12.52 -1.09 -0.08
CA MET A 433 13.75 -0.55 0.53
C MET A 433 13.64 -0.46 2.06
N GLU A 434 12.47 -0.09 2.60
CA GLU A 434 12.18 -0.10 4.04
C GLU A 434 12.24 -1.51 4.63
N ASN A 435 11.67 -2.51 3.93
CA ASN A 435 11.74 -3.91 4.35
C ASN A 435 13.18 -4.41 4.39
N MET A 436 13.97 -4.10 3.36
CA MET A 436 15.40 -4.42 3.33
C MET A 436 16.17 -3.76 4.47
N PHE A 437 15.88 -2.49 4.76
CA PHE A 437 16.47 -1.82 5.90
C PHE A 437 16.11 -2.50 7.22
N ASN A 438 14.83 -2.80 7.43
CA ASN A 438 14.37 -3.50 8.64
C ASN A 438 15.03 -4.86 8.82
N ARG A 439 15.28 -5.57 7.72
CA ARG A 439 16.02 -6.84 7.71
C ARG A 439 17.45 -6.65 8.21
N VAL A 440 18.19 -5.67 7.68
CA VAL A 440 19.58 -5.42 8.11
C VAL A 440 19.67 -4.76 9.49
N ALA A 441 18.65 -4.03 9.92
CA ALA A 441 18.56 -3.50 11.28
C ALA A 441 18.24 -4.58 12.32
N ARG A 442 17.88 -5.81 11.91
CA ARG A 442 17.56 -6.93 12.80
C ARG A 442 18.28 -8.22 12.43
N PRO A 443 19.62 -8.22 12.51
CA PRO A 443 20.40 -9.44 12.29
C PRO A 443 19.93 -10.61 13.18
N GLN A 444 19.35 -10.30 14.34
CA GLN A 444 18.87 -11.29 15.31
C GLN A 444 17.50 -11.91 14.96
N ALA A 445 16.64 -11.20 14.23
CA ALA A 445 15.27 -11.64 13.90
C ALA A 445 15.19 -12.57 12.70
N CYS A 446 16.34 -12.94 12.15
CA CYS A 446 16.47 -13.60 10.86
C CYS A 446 17.05 -15.01 11.00
N LYS A 447 16.88 -15.55 12.20
CA LYS A 447 17.38 -16.82 12.68
C LYS A 447 16.18 -17.74 12.83
N PRO A 448 16.28 -19.01 12.43
CA PRO A 448 15.19 -19.96 12.50
C PRO A 448 14.65 -20.19 13.92
#